data_AF-A0A924ML22-F1
#
_entry.id   AF-A0A924ML22-F1
#
_cell.length_a   1.000
_cell.length_b   1.000
_cell.length_c   1.000
_cell.angle_alpha   90.00
_cell.angle_beta   90.00
_cell.angle_gamma   90.00
#
_symmetry.space_group_name_H-M   'P 1'
#
loop_
_entity.id
_entity.type
_entity.pdbx_description
1 polymer ?
#
loop_
_entity_poly.entity_id
_entity_poly.type
_entity_poly.pdbx_seq_one_letter_code
_entity_poly.pdbx_strand_id
1 'polypeptide(L)'
;MPASAEVLVARIAVIKTGAGSMTDVRVRLDWPRGAAQGRLELQATSLDFPAITYQARQVSWQCPLLQAGGDGWKCDGVVQVQGSKPQRLAIEFSPSATVARLTAGGSRIEYHSPPEKTDRHRVLLQRVPVAWLAAFLRGMWAEGKWTSGQMAGTVDVISPDKGPFRVRTDLQLSDVGLETPDGLLAAAGMRGRLQLDYGELAGTRNVDARFTANAGELLFDSLYTKFPATPVAIHVQARQAPKGVWNLPVLEWKD
;
A
#
# COMPACT_ATOMS: atom_id res chain seq x y z
N MET A 1 -7.85 -41.94 -21.67
CA MET A 1 -8.60 -41.60 -20.44
C MET A 1 -8.20 -40.17 -20.06
N PRO A 2 -9.12 -39.18 -20.03
CA PRO A 2 -8.78 -37.87 -19.50
C PRO A 2 -8.61 -37.96 -17.98
N ALA A 3 -7.52 -37.41 -17.45
CA ALA A 3 -7.28 -37.34 -16.01
C ALA A 3 -8.20 -36.27 -15.39
N SER A 4 -9.08 -36.64 -14.46
CA SER A 4 -9.79 -35.68 -13.61
C SER A 4 -9.06 -35.56 -12.28
N ALA A 5 -8.31 -34.49 -12.07
CA ALA A 5 -7.72 -34.20 -10.77
C ALA A 5 -8.78 -33.53 -9.88
N GLU A 6 -9.29 -34.26 -8.89
CA GLU A 6 -10.20 -33.69 -7.87
C GLU A 6 -9.44 -32.84 -6.85
N VAL A 7 -8.14 -33.11 -6.69
CA VAL A 7 -7.26 -32.36 -5.80
C VAL A 7 -5.93 -32.12 -6.48
N LEU A 8 -5.50 -30.86 -6.50
CA LEU A 8 -4.14 -30.45 -6.83
C LEU A 8 -3.44 -29.99 -5.56
N VAL A 9 -2.25 -30.52 -5.31
CA VAL A 9 -1.38 -30.07 -4.22
C VAL A 9 -0.03 -29.66 -4.78
N ALA A 10 0.38 -28.42 -4.51
CA ALA A 10 1.70 -27.91 -4.82
C ALA A 10 2.46 -27.60 -3.52
N ARG A 11 3.72 -28.01 -3.47
CA ARG A 11 4.68 -27.62 -2.44
C ARG A 11 5.79 -26.84 -3.12
N ILE A 12 5.96 -25.59 -2.73
CA ILE A 12 6.82 -24.63 -3.41
C ILE A 12 7.74 -24.05 -2.35
N ALA A 13 9.05 -24.30 -2.48
CA ALA A 13 10.02 -23.81 -1.51
C ALA A 13 10.00 -22.27 -1.42
N VAL A 14 9.94 -21.59 -2.56
CA VAL A 14 9.87 -20.13 -2.62
C VAL A 14 9.03 -19.69 -3.82
N ILE A 15 8.11 -18.74 -3.60
CA ILE A 15 7.48 -17.96 -4.66
C ILE A 15 8.13 -16.58 -4.65
N LYS A 16 8.62 -16.10 -5.79
CA LYS A 16 9.16 -14.76 -5.95
C LYS A 16 8.33 -13.99 -6.96
N THR A 17 8.04 -12.74 -6.64
CA THR A 17 7.37 -11.77 -7.50
C THR A 17 8.21 -10.50 -7.55
N GLY A 18 7.90 -9.58 -8.46
CA GLY A 18 8.54 -8.26 -8.44
C GLY A 18 8.30 -7.47 -7.15
N ALA A 19 7.23 -7.78 -6.41
CA ALA A 19 6.88 -7.09 -5.17
C ALA A 19 7.52 -7.71 -3.92
N GLY A 20 7.78 -9.02 -3.92
CA GLY A 20 8.18 -9.75 -2.72
C GLY A 20 8.26 -11.27 -2.90
N SER A 21 8.42 -11.98 -1.78
CA SER A 21 8.57 -13.42 -1.76
C SER A 21 7.75 -14.11 -0.67
N MET A 22 7.41 -15.38 -0.90
CA MET A 22 6.83 -16.29 0.09
C MET A 22 7.70 -17.53 0.20
N THR A 23 7.87 -18.07 1.40
CA THR A 23 8.66 -19.27 1.65
C THR A 23 7.81 -20.42 2.20
N ASP A 24 8.22 -21.64 1.89
CA ASP A 24 7.57 -22.90 2.26
C ASP A 24 6.06 -22.89 1.97
N VAL A 25 5.73 -22.57 0.73
CA VAL A 25 4.35 -22.40 0.29
C VAL A 25 3.72 -23.76 0.02
N ARG A 26 2.55 -24.01 0.61
CA ARG A 26 1.68 -25.12 0.28
C ARG A 26 0.40 -24.58 -0.31
N VAL A 27 0.08 -25.01 -1.52
CA VAL A 27 -1.20 -24.73 -2.17
C VAL A 27 -1.97 -26.03 -2.31
N ARG A 28 -3.21 -26.05 -1.86
CA ARG A 28 -4.16 -27.12 -2.10
C ARG A 28 -5.38 -26.53 -2.81
N LEU A 29 -5.64 -27.02 -4.01
CA LEU A 29 -6.88 -26.77 -4.73
C LEU A 29 -7.70 -28.05 -4.73
N ASP A 30 -8.91 -27.97 -4.19
CA ASP A 30 -9.86 -29.06 -4.08
C ASP A 30 -11.07 -28.71 -4.95
N TRP A 31 -11.36 -29.50 -5.98
CA TRP A 31 -12.47 -29.31 -6.88
C TRP A 31 -13.31 -30.59 -6.96
N PRO A 32 -14.29 -30.75 -6.06
CA PRO A 32 -15.15 -31.93 -6.07
C PRO A 32 -15.92 -32.08 -7.37
N ARG A 33 -16.18 -33.32 -7.78
CA ARG A 33 -16.89 -33.61 -9.02
C ARG A 33 -18.30 -33.00 -9.00
N GLY A 34 -18.61 -32.21 -10.01
CA GLY A 34 -19.91 -31.53 -10.13
C GLY A 34 -20.06 -30.28 -9.25
N ALA A 35 -19.02 -29.86 -8.53
CA ALA A 35 -19.06 -28.61 -7.77
C ALA A 35 -18.97 -27.39 -8.69
N ALA A 36 -19.81 -26.39 -8.41
CA ALA A 36 -19.80 -25.09 -9.10
C ALA A 36 -18.57 -24.23 -8.76
N GLN A 37 -17.86 -24.56 -7.69
CA GLN A 37 -16.68 -23.85 -7.22
C GLN A 37 -15.68 -24.83 -6.58
N GLY A 38 -14.40 -24.48 -6.64
CA GLY A 38 -13.34 -25.17 -5.91
C GLY A 38 -13.10 -24.52 -4.54
N ARG A 39 -12.22 -25.13 -3.77
CA ARG A 39 -11.67 -24.57 -2.52
C ARG A 39 -10.16 -24.43 -2.66
N LEU A 40 -9.68 -23.21 -2.52
CA LEU A 40 -8.26 -22.89 -2.49
C LEU A 40 -7.81 -22.72 -1.04
N GLU A 41 -6.74 -23.41 -0.69
CA GLU A 41 -6.01 -23.24 0.57
C GLU A 41 -4.55 -22.92 0.26
N LEU A 42 -4.06 -21.81 0.81
CA LEU A 42 -2.68 -21.39 0.73
C LEU A 42 -2.12 -21.28 2.14
N GLN A 43 -0.96 -21.88 2.37
CA GLN A 43 -0.18 -21.73 3.60
C GLN A 43 1.25 -21.33 3.23
N ALA A 44 1.85 -20.43 3.99
CA ALA A 44 3.25 -20.03 3.84
C ALA A 44 3.89 -19.79 5.21
N THR A 45 5.14 -20.23 5.39
CA THR A 45 5.89 -19.99 6.63
C THR A 45 6.20 -18.50 6.80
N SER A 46 6.61 -17.84 5.72
CA SER A 46 6.85 -16.40 5.71
C SER A 46 6.41 -15.75 4.40
N LEU A 47 6.11 -14.46 4.52
CA LEU A 47 5.79 -13.54 3.44
C LEU A 47 6.61 -12.27 3.69
N ASP A 48 7.36 -11.85 2.68
CA ASP A 48 8.25 -10.69 2.75
C ASP A 48 8.02 -9.81 1.52
N PHE A 49 7.69 -8.54 1.75
CA PHE A 49 7.57 -7.51 0.72
C PHE A 49 8.59 -6.40 1.02
N PRO A 50 9.84 -6.53 0.55
CA PRO A 50 10.92 -5.61 0.88
C PRO A 50 10.62 -4.15 0.54
N ALA A 51 9.97 -3.91 -0.62
CA ALA A 51 9.66 -2.57 -1.11
C ALA A 51 8.78 -1.76 -0.14
N ILE A 52 8.01 -2.44 0.71
CA ILE A 52 7.17 -1.83 1.75
C ILE A 52 7.58 -2.23 3.16
N THR A 53 8.74 -2.89 3.30
CA THR A 53 9.29 -3.40 4.58
C THR A 53 8.27 -4.24 5.37
N TYR A 54 7.36 -4.92 4.67
CA TYR A 54 6.31 -5.72 5.32
C TYR A 54 6.77 -7.17 5.45
N GLN A 55 6.63 -7.73 6.65
CA GLN A 55 6.93 -9.12 6.95
C GLN A 55 5.79 -9.76 7.72
N ALA A 56 5.43 -10.98 7.33
CA ALA A 56 4.43 -11.80 7.99
C ALA A 56 4.93 -13.24 8.14
N ARG A 57 4.48 -13.90 9.19
CA ARG A 57 4.80 -15.30 9.50
C ARG A 57 3.53 -16.11 9.67
N GLN A 58 3.61 -17.40 9.34
CA GLN A 58 2.49 -18.36 9.42
C GLN A 58 1.23 -17.80 8.77
N VAL A 59 1.33 -17.53 7.47
CA VAL A 59 0.22 -17.02 6.68
C VAL A 59 -0.63 -18.20 6.25
N SER A 60 -1.92 -18.15 6.52
CA SER A 60 -2.90 -19.07 5.94
C SER A 60 -4.04 -18.29 5.32
N TRP A 61 -4.45 -18.70 4.12
CA TRP A 61 -5.57 -18.13 3.40
C TRP A 61 -6.42 -19.27 2.84
N GLN A 62 -7.73 -19.18 3.06
CA GLN A 62 -8.68 -20.15 2.55
C GLN A 62 -9.85 -19.41 1.93
N CYS A 63 -10.21 -19.77 0.70
CA CYS A 63 -11.32 -19.17 -0.03
C CYS A 63 -11.97 -20.15 -1.00
N PRO A 64 -13.27 -19.99 -1.29
CA PRO A 64 -13.88 -20.61 -2.46
C PRO A 64 -13.26 -20.00 -3.72
N LEU A 65 -12.86 -20.85 -4.66
CA LEU A 65 -12.36 -20.44 -5.97
C LEU A 65 -13.50 -20.55 -6.98
N LEU A 66 -13.96 -19.41 -7.45
CA LEU A 66 -15.04 -19.30 -8.43
C LEU A 66 -14.49 -18.81 -9.76
N GLN A 67 -14.99 -19.37 -10.85
CA GLN A 67 -14.74 -18.81 -12.17
C GLN A 67 -15.53 -17.48 -12.28
N ALA A 68 -14.82 -16.39 -12.55
CA ALA A 68 -15.43 -15.14 -12.95
C ALA A 68 -15.80 -15.22 -14.44
N GLY A 69 -16.65 -14.32 -14.95
CA GLY A 69 -16.95 -14.29 -16.40
C GLY A 69 -15.68 -14.21 -17.25
N GLY A 70 -15.65 -14.94 -18.38
CA GLY A 70 -14.46 -15.09 -19.23
C GLY A 70 -13.41 -16.04 -18.63
N ASP A 71 -12.13 -15.69 -18.77
CA ASP A 71 -10.97 -16.43 -18.24
C ASP A 71 -10.56 -15.95 -16.82
N GLY A 72 -11.49 -15.32 -16.10
CA GLY A 72 -11.23 -14.74 -14.78
C GLY A 72 -11.54 -15.70 -13.64
N TRP A 73 -10.98 -15.40 -12.48
CA TRP A 73 -11.14 -16.15 -11.24
C TRP A 73 -11.34 -15.20 -10.07
N LYS A 74 -12.14 -15.62 -9.09
CA LYS A 74 -12.33 -14.92 -7.82
C LYS A 74 -12.07 -15.85 -6.66
N CYS A 75 -11.36 -15.35 -5.65
CA CYS A 75 -11.17 -16.03 -4.39
C CYS A 75 -11.32 -15.01 -3.25
N ASP A 76 -12.36 -15.17 -2.43
CA ASP A 76 -12.65 -14.26 -1.32
C ASP A 76 -12.77 -15.05 -0.02
N GLY A 77 -11.84 -14.81 0.91
CA GLY A 77 -11.80 -15.58 2.14
C GLY A 77 -10.89 -15.01 3.21
N VAL A 78 -10.78 -15.76 4.29
CA VAL A 78 -10.12 -15.31 5.52
C VAL A 78 -8.63 -15.56 5.44
N VAL A 79 -7.85 -14.53 5.72
CA VAL A 79 -6.40 -14.61 5.93
C VAL A 79 -6.14 -14.57 7.43
N GLN A 80 -5.34 -15.51 7.90
CA GLN A 80 -4.78 -15.51 9.24
C GLN A 80 -3.28 -15.36 9.13
N VAL A 81 -2.74 -14.47 9.97
CA VAL A 81 -1.29 -14.21 10.09
C VAL A 81 -0.96 -14.26 11.57
N GLN A 82 0.19 -14.84 11.92
CA GLN A 82 0.65 -14.87 13.31
C GLN A 82 0.69 -13.45 13.91
N GLY A 83 0.13 -13.30 15.11
CA GLY A 83 0.12 -12.02 15.84
C GLY A 83 -0.87 -10.98 15.30
N SER A 84 -1.70 -11.33 14.31
CA SER A 84 -2.71 -10.43 13.73
C SER A 84 -4.13 -10.95 13.96
N LYS A 85 -5.10 -10.04 14.01
CA LYS A 85 -6.52 -10.42 13.95
C LYS A 85 -6.83 -10.99 12.56
N PRO A 86 -7.81 -11.93 12.44
CA PRO A 86 -8.26 -12.41 11.13
C PRO A 86 -8.64 -11.26 10.21
N GLN A 87 -8.22 -11.36 8.96
CA GLN A 87 -8.46 -10.38 7.90
C GLN A 87 -9.21 -11.07 6.75
N ARG A 88 -9.82 -10.29 5.87
CA ARG A 88 -10.46 -10.83 4.66
C ARG A 88 -9.70 -10.36 3.43
N LEU A 89 -9.26 -11.29 2.61
CA LEU A 89 -8.61 -11.04 1.33
C LEU A 89 -9.48 -11.57 0.21
N ALA A 90 -9.85 -10.67 -0.69
CA ALA A 90 -10.48 -11.00 -1.95
C ALA A 90 -9.50 -10.72 -3.09
N ILE A 91 -9.24 -11.71 -3.93
CA ILE A 91 -8.46 -11.56 -5.16
C ILE A 91 -9.37 -11.91 -6.33
N GLU A 92 -9.48 -11.00 -7.28
CA GLU A 92 -10.01 -11.25 -8.61
C GLU A 92 -8.84 -11.17 -9.58
N PHE A 93 -8.63 -12.18 -10.40
CA PHE A 93 -7.54 -12.20 -11.38
C PHE A 93 -8.03 -12.72 -12.71
N SER A 94 -7.59 -12.08 -13.79
CA SER A 94 -7.83 -12.45 -15.18
C SER A 94 -6.56 -12.14 -15.98
N PRO A 95 -6.49 -12.56 -17.26
CA PRO A 95 -5.39 -12.14 -18.14
C PRO A 95 -5.28 -10.61 -18.31
N SER A 96 -6.35 -9.86 -18.02
CA SER A 96 -6.42 -8.42 -18.25
C SER A 96 -6.28 -7.56 -16.98
N ALA A 97 -6.45 -8.12 -15.78
CA ALA A 97 -6.32 -7.36 -14.54
C ALA A 97 -6.22 -8.27 -13.32
N THR A 98 -5.60 -7.76 -12.27
CA THR A 98 -5.69 -8.30 -10.91
C THR A 98 -6.23 -7.23 -9.99
N VAL A 99 -7.30 -7.54 -9.26
CA VAL A 99 -7.84 -6.71 -8.18
C VAL A 99 -7.67 -7.48 -6.87
N ALA A 100 -6.91 -6.92 -5.94
CA ALA A 100 -6.71 -7.49 -4.61
C ALA A 100 -7.27 -6.53 -3.56
N ARG A 101 -8.13 -7.03 -2.67
CA ARG A 101 -8.78 -6.25 -1.63
C ARG A 101 -8.55 -6.89 -0.28
N LEU A 102 -7.85 -6.17 0.58
CA LEU A 102 -7.64 -6.53 1.98
C LEU A 102 -8.58 -5.71 2.86
N THR A 103 -9.35 -6.37 3.71
CA THR A 103 -10.21 -5.73 4.71
C THR A 103 -9.88 -6.22 6.10
N ALA A 104 -9.67 -5.30 7.04
CA ALA A 104 -9.41 -5.63 8.44
C ALA A 104 -9.95 -4.50 9.34
N GLY A 105 -10.70 -4.85 10.39
CA GLY A 105 -11.14 -3.87 11.40
C GLY A 105 -11.92 -2.65 10.88
N GLY A 106 -12.58 -2.74 9.72
CA GLY A 106 -13.27 -1.62 9.06
C GLY A 106 -12.41 -0.80 8.09
N SER A 107 -11.12 -1.05 8.03
CA SER A 107 -10.20 -0.49 7.03
C SER A 107 -10.15 -1.37 5.79
N ARG A 108 -9.93 -0.75 4.63
CA ARG A 108 -9.79 -1.45 3.34
C ARG A 108 -8.64 -0.88 2.54
N ILE A 109 -7.82 -1.78 2.00
CA ILE A 109 -6.80 -1.51 0.99
C ILE A 109 -7.22 -2.28 -0.25
N GLU A 110 -7.30 -1.60 -1.40
CA GLU A 110 -7.62 -2.23 -2.66
C GLU A 110 -6.60 -1.87 -3.72
N TYR A 111 -5.92 -2.88 -4.23
CA TYR A 111 -4.94 -2.78 -5.30
C TYR A 111 -5.58 -3.18 -6.63
N HIS A 112 -5.29 -2.41 -7.66
CA HIS A 112 -5.63 -2.66 -9.04
C HIS A 112 -4.34 -2.73 -9.84
N SER A 113 -4.06 -3.91 -10.38
CA SER A 113 -3.06 -4.03 -11.44
C SER A 113 -3.68 -3.62 -12.78
N PRO A 114 -2.91 -2.90 -13.60
CA PRO A 114 -3.28 -2.65 -14.98
C PRO A 114 -3.28 -3.95 -15.82
N PRO A 115 -3.94 -3.95 -16.99
CA PRO A 115 -3.61 -4.90 -18.06
C PRO A 115 -2.16 -4.74 -18.50
N GLU A 116 -1.56 -5.76 -19.11
CA GLU A 116 -0.13 -5.90 -19.48
C GLU A 116 0.51 -4.74 -20.28
N LYS A 117 -0.24 -3.68 -20.62
CA LYS A 117 0.22 -2.52 -21.43
C LYS A 117 0.23 -1.19 -20.71
N THR A 118 -0.12 -1.11 -19.43
CA THR A 118 0.00 0.14 -18.66
C THR A 118 0.82 -0.07 -17.41
N ASP A 119 1.71 0.87 -17.12
CA ASP A 119 2.61 0.79 -15.97
C ASP A 119 2.05 1.49 -14.73
N ARG A 120 0.74 1.76 -14.72
CA ARG A 120 0.04 2.47 -13.64
C ARG A 120 -0.73 1.50 -12.78
N HIS A 121 -0.22 1.30 -11.57
CA HIS A 121 -0.89 0.59 -10.50
C HIS A 121 -1.67 1.57 -9.63
N ARG A 122 -2.86 1.19 -9.18
CA ARG A 122 -3.68 2.03 -8.31
C ARG A 122 -3.97 1.32 -7.00
N VAL A 123 -3.80 2.04 -5.90
CA VAL A 123 -4.20 1.61 -4.56
C VAL A 123 -5.26 2.57 -4.04
N LEU A 124 -6.38 2.02 -3.57
CA LEU A 124 -7.44 2.74 -2.87
C LEU A 124 -7.33 2.43 -1.38
N LEU A 125 -7.36 3.48 -0.56
CA LEU A 125 -7.30 3.39 0.88
C LEU A 125 -8.63 3.85 1.47
N GLN A 126 -9.16 3.09 2.42
CA GLN A 126 -10.32 3.49 3.21
C GLN A 126 -10.02 3.27 4.69
N ARG A 127 -9.94 4.37 5.46
CA ARG A 127 -9.69 4.38 6.90
C ARG A 127 -8.47 3.52 7.30
N VAL A 128 -7.40 3.58 6.53
CA VAL A 128 -6.21 2.77 6.75
C VAL A 128 -5.36 3.42 7.84
N PRO A 129 -5.12 2.76 8.98
CA PRO A 129 -4.27 3.31 10.03
C PRO A 129 -2.85 3.53 9.49
N VAL A 130 -2.23 4.68 9.80
CA VAL A 130 -0.85 4.95 9.37
C VAL A 130 0.13 3.90 9.90
N ALA A 131 -0.18 3.32 11.06
CA ALA A 131 0.60 2.27 11.70
C ALA A 131 0.76 1.02 10.82
N TRP A 132 -0.22 0.71 9.95
CA TRP A 132 -0.11 -0.41 9.01
C TRP A 132 0.90 -0.14 7.90
N LEU A 133 1.12 1.13 7.61
CA LEU A 133 2.02 1.60 6.57
C LEU A 133 3.37 2.04 7.15
N ALA A 134 3.59 1.90 8.46
CA ALA A 134 4.80 2.40 9.12
C ALA A 134 6.09 1.84 8.51
N ALA A 135 6.09 0.58 8.10
CA ALA A 135 7.25 -0.03 7.48
C ALA A 135 7.53 0.56 6.08
N PHE A 136 6.48 0.76 5.28
CA PHE A 136 6.58 1.43 3.97
C PHE A 136 7.03 2.88 4.11
N LEU A 137 6.40 3.63 5.01
CA LEU A 137 6.66 5.05 5.21
C LEU A 137 8.10 5.29 5.70
N ARG A 138 8.65 4.41 6.55
CA ARG A 138 10.08 4.43 6.93
C ARG A 138 11.01 4.16 5.75
N GLY A 139 10.59 3.31 4.81
CA GLY A 139 11.34 3.07 3.57
C GLY A 139 11.39 4.31 2.67
N MET A 140 10.35 5.16 2.70
CA MET A 140 10.31 6.41 1.95
C MET A 140 11.07 7.55 2.62
N TRP A 141 10.95 7.68 3.94
CA TRP A 141 11.62 8.70 4.73
C TRP A 141 12.01 8.11 6.09
N ALA A 142 13.29 7.78 6.23
CA ALA A 142 13.81 7.03 7.38
C ALA A 142 13.66 7.79 8.69
N GLU A 143 13.81 9.13 8.65
CA GLU A 143 13.68 10.00 9.80
C GLU A 143 12.21 10.27 10.17
N GLY A 144 11.27 10.08 9.23
CA GLY A 144 9.84 10.32 9.48
C GLY A 144 9.19 9.19 10.29
N LYS A 145 8.79 9.49 11.52
CA LYS A 145 8.00 8.57 12.36
C LYS A 145 6.53 8.96 12.35
N TRP A 146 5.72 8.13 11.71
CA TRP A 146 4.27 8.29 11.66
C TRP A 146 3.65 7.61 12.89
N THR A 147 3.04 8.40 13.78
CA THR A 147 2.70 7.96 15.14
C THR A 147 1.24 7.60 15.32
N SER A 148 0.33 8.26 14.60
CA SER A 148 -1.12 8.13 14.81
C SER A 148 -1.93 8.52 13.58
N GLY A 149 -3.22 8.18 13.60
CA GLY A 149 -4.18 8.57 12.58
C GLY A 149 -4.41 7.57 11.48
N GLN A 150 -5.19 8.00 10.49
CA GLN A 150 -5.61 7.18 9.37
C GLN A 150 -5.63 7.97 8.06
N MET A 151 -5.53 7.23 6.95
CA MET A 151 -5.56 7.75 5.59
C MET A 151 -6.67 7.09 4.77
N ALA A 152 -7.28 7.88 3.90
CA ALA A 152 -8.21 7.40 2.88
C ALA A 152 -7.94 8.13 1.56
N GLY A 153 -8.24 7.53 0.42
CA GLY A 153 -8.03 8.15 -0.89
C GLY A 153 -7.30 7.24 -1.86
N THR A 154 -6.51 7.83 -2.75
CA THR A 154 -5.88 7.11 -3.86
C THR A 154 -4.37 7.29 -3.90
N VAL A 155 -3.66 6.23 -4.25
CA VAL A 155 -2.23 6.23 -4.57
C VAL A 155 -2.07 5.59 -5.94
N ASP A 156 -1.54 6.33 -6.90
CA ASP A 156 -1.12 5.84 -8.20
C ASP A 156 0.41 5.67 -8.21
N VAL A 157 0.87 4.47 -8.56
CA VAL A 157 2.28 4.15 -8.75
C VAL A 157 2.51 3.90 -10.24
N ILE A 158 3.38 4.70 -10.84
CA ILE A 158 3.71 4.66 -12.26
C ILE A 158 5.18 4.24 -12.37
N SER A 159 5.42 3.04 -12.85
CA SER A 159 6.76 2.43 -12.87
C SER A 159 7.06 1.80 -14.23
N PRO A 160 7.28 2.62 -15.28
CA PRO A 160 7.57 2.10 -16.60
C PRO A 160 8.95 1.43 -16.66
N ASP A 161 9.10 0.43 -17.52
CA ASP A 161 10.41 -0.21 -17.79
C ASP A 161 11.49 0.81 -18.19
N LYS A 162 11.06 1.88 -18.87
CA LYS A 162 11.89 3.01 -19.27
C LYS A 162 11.18 4.31 -18.90
N GLY A 163 11.78 5.10 -18.02
CA GLY A 163 11.27 6.43 -17.68
C GLY A 163 11.32 6.70 -16.18
N PRO A 164 10.73 7.82 -15.75
CA PRO A 164 10.71 8.17 -14.34
C PRO A 164 9.73 7.27 -13.57
N PHE A 165 10.19 6.76 -12.43
CA PHE A 165 9.29 6.24 -11.41
C PHE A 165 8.50 7.43 -10.83
N ARG A 166 7.19 7.28 -10.67
CA ARG A 166 6.33 8.35 -10.13
C ARG A 166 5.28 7.80 -9.19
N VAL A 167 5.06 8.50 -8.08
CA VAL A 167 3.96 8.23 -7.15
C VAL A 167 3.09 9.47 -7.07
N ARG A 168 1.80 9.31 -7.33
CA ARG A 168 0.81 10.37 -7.18
C ARG A 168 -0.20 9.98 -6.13
N THR A 169 -0.53 10.91 -5.23
CA THR A 169 -1.50 10.65 -4.17
C THR A 169 -2.55 11.74 -4.10
N ASP A 170 -3.71 11.34 -3.62
CA ASP A 170 -4.80 12.23 -3.21
C ASP A 170 -5.43 11.60 -1.97
N LEU A 171 -5.00 12.08 -0.80
CA LEU A 171 -5.25 11.43 0.48
C LEU A 171 -5.97 12.39 1.42
N GLN A 172 -7.07 11.93 1.99
CA GLN A 172 -7.67 12.50 3.18
C GLN A 172 -6.93 11.97 4.40
N LEU A 173 -6.35 12.89 5.17
CA LEU A 173 -5.73 12.64 6.45
C LEU A 173 -6.74 12.86 7.58
N SER A 174 -6.74 11.98 8.56
CA SER A 174 -7.52 12.13 9.78
C SER A 174 -6.66 11.82 10.99
N ASP A 175 -6.43 12.85 11.80
CA ASP A 175 -5.73 12.75 13.08
C ASP A 175 -4.29 12.20 12.94
N VAL A 176 -3.62 12.60 11.86
CA VAL A 176 -2.30 12.07 11.53
C VAL A 176 -1.23 12.71 12.41
N GLY A 177 -0.41 11.87 13.04
CA GLY A 177 0.78 12.29 13.78
C GLY A 177 2.07 11.90 13.03
N LEU A 178 3.06 12.78 13.07
CA LEU A 178 4.35 12.63 12.43
C LEU A 178 5.42 13.33 13.27
N GLU A 179 6.57 12.71 13.50
CA GLU A 179 7.69 13.34 14.20
C GLU A 179 9.03 12.93 13.59
N THR A 180 10.07 13.73 13.80
CA THR A 180 11.47 13.37 13.49
C THR A 180 12.27 13.16 14.78
N PRO A 181 13.26 12.24 14.79
CA PRO A 181 14.08 11.97 15.97
C PRO A 181 14.86 13.16 16.53
N ASP A 182 15.21 14.11 15.65
CA ASP A 182 15.92 15.35 16.02
C ASP A 182 15.00 16.42 16.62
N GLY A 183 13.69 16.18 16.67
CA GLY A 183 12.70 17.11 17.17
C GLY A 183 12.45 18.32 16.27
N LEU A 184 13.07 18.39 15.09
CA LEU A 184 12.90 19.50 14.16
C LEU A 184 11.51 19.50 13.51
N LEU A 185 10.84 18.36 13.43
CA LEU A 185 9.48 18.29 12.93
C LEU A 185 8.63 17.47 13.89
N ALA A 186 7.52 18.05 14.32
CA ALA A 186 6.46 17.35 15.03
C ALA A 186 5.10 17.86 14.55
N ALA A 187 4.23 16.94 14.17
CA ALA A 187 2.89 17.22 13.74
C ALA A 187 1.93 16.30 14.50
N ALA A 188 0.85 16.86 15.01
CA ALA A 188 -0.12 16.14 15.82
C ALA A 188 -1.55 16.48 15.39
N GLY A 189 -2.41 15.46 15.35
CA GLY A 189 -3.82 15.62 15.03
C GLY A 189 -4.08 16.20 13.65
N MET A 190 -3.15 16.04 12.70
CA MET A 190 -3.24 16.65 11.39
C MET A 190 -4.45 16.11 10.63
N ARG A 191 -5.31 17.03 10.18
CA ARG A 191 -6.48 16.73 9.37
C ARG A 191 -6.49 17.61 8.14
N GLY A 192 -6.77 17.00 7.00
CA GLY A 192 -6.73 17.73 5.74
C GLY A 192 -6.57 16.84 4.53
N ARG A 193 -6.38 17.44 3.36
CA ARG A 193 -6.14 16.74 2.10
C ARG A 193 -4.69 16.90 1.68
N LEU A 194 -3.98 15.78 1.48
CA LEU A 194 -2.63 15.72 0.97
C LEU A 194 -2.67 15.26 -0.49
N GLN A 195 -2.16 16.09 -1.38
CA GLN A 195 -1.82 15.72 -2.75
C GLN A 195 -0.30 15.69 -2.86
N LEU A 196 0.25 14.54 -3.26
CA LEU A 196 1.69 14.35 -3.42
C LEU A 196 1.97 13.91 -4.84
N ASP A 197 2.96 14.52 -5.47
CA ASP A 197 3.57 14.05 -6.70
C ASP A 197 5.06 13.87 -6.47
N TYR A 198 5.47 12.61 -6.32
CA TYR A 198 6.86 12.19 -6.18
C TYR A 198 7.35 11.64 -7.52
N GLY A 199 8.55 12.04 -7.94
CA GLY A 199 9.20 11.50 -9.13
C GLY A 199 10.67 11.19 -8.88
N GLU A 200 11.13 10.06 -9.40
CA GLU A 200 12.53 9.66 -9.38
C GLU A 200 13.00 9.28 -10.79
N LEU A 201 14.13 9.85 -11.21
CA LEU A 201 14.79 9.52 -12.47
C LEU A 201 16.32 9.61 -12.29
N ALA A 202 17.02 8.51 -12.57
CA ALA A 202 18.48 8.44 -12.48
C ALA A 202 19.02 8.96 -11.12
N GLY A 203 18.34 8.64 -10.02
CA GLY A 203 18.67 9.06 -8.65
C GLY A 203 18.34 10.52 -8.32
N THR A 204 17.83 11.31 -9.28
CA THR A 204 17.26 12.63 -9.00
C THR A 204 15.85 12.47 -8.50
N ARG A 205 15.53 13.08 -7.37
CA ARG A 205 14.20 13.02 -6.74
C ARG A 205 13.54 14.39 -6.77
N ASN A 206 12.25 14.39 -7.06
CA ASN A 206 11.41 15.57 -7.00
C ASN A 206 10.16 15.25 -6.18
N VAL A 207 9.76 16.20 -5.35
CA VAL A 207 8.58 16.15 -4.51
C VAL A 207 7.80 17.43 -4.75
N ASP A 208 6.52 17.33 -5.10
CA ASP A 208 5.55 18.41 -5.05
C ASP A 208 4.42 17.95 -4.11
N ALA A 209 4.37 18.56 -2.93
CA ALA A 209 3.38 18.25 -1.89
C ALA A 209 2.49 19.46 -1.68
N ARG A 210 1.18 19.27 -1.84
CA ARG A 210 0.14 20.24 -1.50
C ARG A 210 -0.70 19.67 -0.37
N PHE A 211 -0.75 20.39 0.74
CA PHE A 211 -1.58 20.01 1.88
C PHE A 211 -2.56 21.13 2.18
N THR A 212 -3.85 20.80 2.27
CA THR A 212 -4.86 21.70 2.81
C THR A 212 -5.20 21.25 4.21
N ALA A 213 -4.71 21.98 5.21
CA ALA A 213 -4.93 21.71 6.63
C ALA A 213 -6.29 22.28 7.08
N ASN A 214 -6.98 21.55 7.95
CA ASN A 214 -8.24 21.98 8.58
C ASN A 214 -8.27 21.72 10.09
N ALA A 215 -7.20 21.18 10.65
CA ALA A 215 -6.94 21.03 12.08
C ALA A 215 -5.53 20.48 12.27
N GLY A 216 -5.08 20.49 13.52
CA GLY A 216 -3.83 19.90 13.96
C GLY A 216 -2.84 20.96 14.40
N GLU A 217 -1.66 20.51 14.76
CA GLU A 217 -0.55 21.33 15.24
C GLU A 217 0.72 20.89 14.52
N LEU A 218 1.55 21.84 14.14
CA LEU A 218 2.83 21.63 13.49
C LEU A 218 3.89 22.45 14.22
N LEU A 219 4.98 21.78 14.60
CA LEU A 219 6.26 22.33 14.95
C LEU A 219 7.23 22.02 13.81
N PHE A 220 7.87 23.05 13.27
CA PHE A 220 8.98 22.93 12.33
C PHE A 220 10.11 23.86 12.76
N ASP A 221 11.21 23.28 13.23
CA ASP A 221 12.30 23.95 13.93
C ASP A 221 11.76 24.80 15.10
N SER A 222 11.76 26.12 14.97
CA SER A 222 11.24 27.06 15.96
C SER A 222 9.82 27.55 15.66
N LEU A 223 9.28 27.22 14.48
CA LEU A 223 7.94 27.62 14.07
C LEU A 223 6.90 26.65 14.65
N TYR A 224 6.05 27.16 15.54
CA TYR A 224 4.88 26.44 16.03
C TYR A 224 3.60 27.08 15.49
N THR A 225 2.74 26.26 14.87
CA THR A 225 1.44 26.68 14.37
C THR A 225 0.35 25.69 14.75
N LYS A 226 -0.75 26.22 15.26
CA LYS A 226 -2.02 25.49 15.42
C LYS A 226 -2.94 25.83 14.26
N PHE A 227 -3.37 24.83 13.52
CA PHE A 227 -4.24 25.02 12.36
C PHE A 227 -5.70 25.24 12.81
N PRO A 228 -6.36 26.29 12.29
CA PRO A 228 -7.78 26.51 12.53
C PRO A 228 -8.63 25.50 11.74
N ALA A 229 -9.96 25.56 11.95
CA ALA A 229 -10.92 24.81 11.13
C ALA A 229 -10.99 25.33 9.69
N THR A 230 -10.65 26.61 9.46
CA THR A 230 -10.57 27.20 8.13
C THR A 230 -9.43 26.57 7.33
N PRO A 231 -9.61 26.30 6.03
CA PRO A 231 -8.58 25.67 5.22
C PRO A 231 -7.31 26.54 5.13
N VAL A 232 -6.17 25.97 5.52
CA VAL A 232 -4.84 26.56 5.30
C VAL A 232 -4.11 25.75 4.23
N ALA A 233 -3.70 26.40 3.14
CA ALA A 233 -2.99 25.75 2.06
C ALA A 233 -1.47 25.87 2.26
N ILE A 234 -0.80 24.72 2.24
CA ILE A 234 0.64 24.58 2.31
C ILE A 234 1.12 23.91 1.02
N HIS A 235 2.15 24.47 0.39
CA HIS A 235 2.75 23.90 -0.81
C HIS A 235 4.26 23.85 -0.67
N VAL A 236 4.81 22.65 -0.82
CA VAL A 236 6.23 22.38 -0.74
C VAL A 236 6.68 21.74 -2.04
N GLN A 237 7.68 22.34 -2.68
CA GLN A 237 8.45 21.65 -3.71
C GLN A 237 9.84 21.38 -3.18
N ALA A 238 10.29 20.14 -3.28
CA ALA A 238 11.63 19.74 -2.89
C ALA A 238 12.29 18.97 -4.04
N ARG A 239 13.60 19.18 -4.22
CA ARG A 239 14.41 18.49 -5.23
C ARG A 239 15.70 18.02 -4.60
N GLN A 240 16.15 16.83 -4.99
CA GLN A 240 17.41 16.27 -4.55
C GLN A 240 18.15 15.69 -5.75
N ALA A 241 19.36 16.19 -6.01
CA ALA A 241 20.27 15.58 -6.97
C ALA A 241 20.84 14.26 -6.39
N PRO A 242 21.38 13.34 -7.21
CA PRO A 242 21.96 12.10 -6.71
C PRO A 242 23.04 12.38 -5.65
N LYS A 243 22.84 11.86 -4.43
CA LYS A 243 23.72 12.09 -3.26
C LYS A 243 23.87 13.58 -2.83
N GLY A 244 23.00 14.46 -3.33
CA GLY A 244 22.97 15.88 -2.95
C GLY A 244 22.10 16.14 -1.73
N VAL A 245 22.14 17.38 -1.24
CA VAL A 245 21.21 17.88 -0.22
C VAL A 245 19.84 18.20 -0.84
N TRP A 246 18.80 18.21 -0.02
CA TRP A 246 17.48 18.68 -0.44
C TRP A 246 17.51 20.20 -0.65
N ASN A 247 16.95 20.64 -1.78
CA ASN A 247 16.65 22.03 -2.08
C ASN A 247 15.13 22.21 -2.08
N LEU A 248 14.63 23.22 -1.38
CA LEU A 248 13.21 23.55 -1.29
C LEU A 248 12.92 24.85 -2.05
N PRO A 249 12.80 24.81 -3.39
CA PRO A 249 12.55 26.02 -4.19
C PRO A 249 11.19 26.66 -3.92
N VAL A 250 10.23 25.92 -3.37
CA VAL A 250 8.91 26.44 -3.00
C VAL A 250 8.56 25.97 -1.60
N LEU A 251 8.26 26.94 -0.75
CA LEU A 251 7.60 26.76 0.54
C LEU A 251 6.58 27.89 0.68
N GLU A 252 5.32 27.58 0.41
CA GLU A 252 4.23 28.54 0.41
C GLU A 252 3.21 28.19 1.50
N TRP A 253 2.68 29.25 2.12
CA TRP A 253 1.63 29.20 3.12
C TRP A 253 0.55 30.21 2.76
N LYS A 254 -0.71 29.79 2.76
CA LYS A 254 -1.88 30.66 2.53
C LYS A 254 -2.96 30.30 3.54
N ASP A 255 -3.26 31.23 4.44
CA ASP A 255 -4.27 31.13 5.50
C ASP A 255 -5.39 32.17 5.35
#